data_AF-A0A3Q0JN25-F1
#
_entry.id   AF-A0A3Q0JN25-F1
#
_cell.length_a   1.000
_cell.length_b   1.000
_cell.length_c   1.000
_cell.angle_alpha   90.00
_cell.angle_beta   90.00
_cell.angle_gamma   90.00
#
_symmetry.space_group_name_H-M   'P 1'
#
loop_
_entity.id
_entity.type
_entity.pdbx_description
1 polymer ?
#
loop_
_entity_poly.entity_id
_entity_poly.type
_entity_poly.pdbx_seq_one_letter_code
_entity_poly.pdbx_strand_id
1 'polypeptide(L)'
;SSPNKNDEREQYLLLGDLLSSPNKNDEREQYLLLGDLLALDNKFKKAAKLYVKGEQPHRAVTMYSDLRMFDLAQEYLGAESKNVDQKLLLKKKAEWAEYINEPKTAADMYLSAGEIVKVIEIY
;
A
#
# COMPACT_ATOMS: atom_id res chain seq x y z
N SER A 1 -14.67 3.23 20.30
CA SER A 1 -13.71 3.87 21.20
C SER A 1 -12.71 4.64 20.37
N SER A 2 -12.76 5.97 20.41
CA SER A 2 -11.81 6.84 19.70
C SER A 2 -10.41 6.69 20.31
N PRO A 3 -9.34 6.64 19.50
CA PRO A 3 -7.98 6.67 20.04
C PRO A 3 -7.76 7.98 20.81
N ASN A 4 -7.13 7.88 21.96
CA ASN A 4 -6.88 8.97 22.89
C ASN A 4 -5.86 9.94 22.26
N LYS A 5 -6.27 11.18 21.98
CA LYS A 5 -5.42 12.23 21.36
C LYS A 5 -4.12 12.53 22.12
N ASN A 6 -4.01 12.08 23.37
CA ASN A 6 -2.78 12.21 24.16
C ASN A 6 -1.71 11.17 23.79
N ASP A 7 -2.09 9.93 23.45
CA ASP A 7 -1.14 8.87 23.07
C ASP A 7 -0.45 9.21 21.74
N GLU A 8 -1.20 9.81 20.80
CA GLU A 8 -0.65 10.31 19.54
C GLU A 8 0.44 11.38 19.78
N ARG A 9 0.20 12.32 20.69
CA ARG A 9 1.16 13.40 20.99
C ARG A 9 2.44 12.88 21.63
N GLU A 10 2.33 11.91 22.53
CA GLU A 10 3.49 11.26 23.14
C GLU A 10 4.30 10.47 22.11
N GLN A 11 3.63 9.77 21.18
CA GLN A 11 4.30 9.12 20.05
C GLN A 11 5.04 10.10 19.14
N TYR A 12 4.43 11.25 18.82
CA TYR A 12 5.10 12.29 18.01
C TYR A 12 6.27 12.96 18.73
N LEU A 13 6.20 13.12 20.06
CA LEU A 13 7.27 13.68 20.89
C LEU A 13 8.46 12.70 21.01
N LEU A 14 8.18 11.43 21.30
CA LEU A 14 9.21 10.39 21.40
C LEU A 14 9.94 10.18 20.06
N LEU A 15 9.22 10.37 18.96
CA LEU A 15 9.79 10.37 17.62
C LEU A 15 10.60 11.65 17.32
N GLY A 16 10.17 12.80 17.84
CA GLY A 16 10.91 14.07 17.74
C GLY A 16 12.28 14.03 18.42
N ASP A 17 12.36 13.38 19.58
CA ASP A 17 13.63 13.13 20.27
C ASP A 17 14.53 12.15 19.51
N LEU A 18 13.94 11.15 18.82
CA LEU A 18 14.66 10.21 17.96
C LEU A 18 15.22 10.89 16.69
N LEU A 19 14.45 11.83 16.11
CA LEU A 19 14.83 12.66 14.95
C LEU A 19 16.01 13.61 15.22
N SER A 20 16.35 13.85 16.47
CA SER A 20 17.52 14.64 16.83
C SER A 20 18.84 13.85 16.77
N SER A 21 18.79 12.55 16.45
CA SER A 21 19.99 11.71 16.31
C SER A 21 20.77 12.05 15.03
N PRO A 22 22.10 12.25 15.09
CA PRO A 22 22.89 12.92 14.04
C PRO A 22 23.17 12.08 12.77
N ASN A 23 22.48 10.95 12.57
CA ASN A 23 22.80 9.99 11.52
C ASN A 23 21.73 9.96 10.41
N LYS A 24 22.14 10.20 9.16
CA LYS A 24 21.22 10.26 7.99
C LYS A 24 20.52 8.93 7.68
N ASN A 25 21.12 7.80 8.05
CA ASN A 25 20.48 6.49 7.92
C ASN A 25 19.33 6.33 8.92
N ASP A 26 19.51 6.83 10.15
CA ASP A 26 18.46 6.82 11.18
C ASP A 26 17.29 7.70 10.74
N GLU A 27 17.55 8.85 10.10
CA GLU A 27 16.53 9.79 9.64
C GLU A 27 15.59 9.17 8.58
N ARG A 28 16.13 8.35 7.66
CA ARG A 28 15.34 7.60 6.67
C ARG A 28 14.47 6.55 7.35
N GLU A 29 15.05 5.79 8.25
CA GLU A 29 14.35 4.74 9.01
C GLU A 29 13.21 5.33 9.86
N GLN A 30 13.42 6.52 10.42
CA GLN A 30 12.40 7.26 11.14
C GLN A 30 11.23 7.71 10.25
N TYR A 31 11.49 8.13 9.02
CA TYR A 31 10.42 8.40 8.06
C TYR A 31 9.59 7.14 7.76
N LEU A 32 10.22 5.96 7.71
CA LEU A 32 9.50 4.70 7.51
C LEU A 32 8.64 4.36 8.73
N LEU A 33 9.19 4.43 9.94
CA LEU A 33 8.47 4.17 11.19
C LEU A 33 7.28 5.12 11.38
N LEU A 34 7.47 6.41 11.09
CA LEU A 34 6.38 7.38 11.13
C LEU A 34 5.35 7.12 10.03
N GLY A 35 5.80 6.67 8.86
CA GLY A 35 4.92 6.19 7.80
C GLY A 35 3.99 5.07 8.28
N ASP A 36 4.56 4.06 8.92
CA ASP A 36 3.83 2.90 9.46
C ASP A 36 2.83 3.32 10.56
N LEU A 37 3.24 4.21 11.45
CA LEU A 37 2.37 4.75 12.51
C LEU A 37 1.19 5.55 11.93
N LEU A 38 1.44 6.37 10.91
CA LEU A 38 0.38 7.09 10.21
C LEU A 38 -0.54 6.17 9.41
N ALA A 39 -0.03 5.06 8.88
CA ALA A 39 -0.85 4.06 8.21
C ALA A 39 -1.80 3.37 9.21
N LEU A 40 -1.32 3.05 10.42
CA LEU A 40 -2.16 2.52 11.50
C LEU A 40 -3.26 3.51 11.93
N ASP A 41 -2.97 4.80 11.89
CA ASP A 41 -3.93 5.87 12.19
C ASP A 41 -4.81 6.27 10.98
N ASN A 42 -4.86 5.44 9.93
CA ASN A 42 -5.61 5.68 8.70
C ASN A 42 -5.21 6.97 7.93
N LYS A 43 -4.09 7.61 8.27
CA LYS A 43 -3.53 8.79 7.61
C LYS A 43 -2.67 8.40 6.39
N PHE A 44 -3.22 7.56 5.51
CA PHE A 44 -2.51 6.93 4.38
C PHE A 44 -1.81 7.92 3.44
N LYS A 45 -2.44 9.07 3.14
CA LYS A 45 -1.82 10.11 2.30
C LYS A 45 -0.56 10.71 2.91
N LYS A 46 -0.51 10.82 4.24
CA LYS A 46 0.68 11.32 4.94
C LYS A 46 1.73 10.22 5.05
N ALA A 47 1.31 8.98 5.34
CA ALA A 47 2.19 7.82 5.36
C ALA A 47 2.95 7.65 4.03
N ALA A 48 2.23 7.70 2.90
CA ALA A 48 2.82 7.58 1.57
C ALA A 48 3.91 8.64 1.29
N LYS A 49 3.68 9.89 1.70
CA LYS A 49 4.69 10.95 1.56
C LYS A 49 5.96 10.67 2.38
N LEU A 50 5.81 10.05 3.55
CA LEU A 50 6.95 9.69 4.39
C LEU A 50 7.72 8.49 3.81
N TYR A 51 7.04 7.50 3.25
CA TYR A 51 7.69 6.39 2.55
C TYR A 51 8.54 6.86 1.37
N VAL A 52 8.08 7.88 0.62
CA VAL A 52 8.87 8.50 -0.44
C VAL A 52 10.08 9.26 0.13
N LYS A 53 9.91 9.99 1.23
CA LYS A 53 11.04 10.67 1.93
C LYS A 53 12.07 9.70 2.51
N GLY A 54 11.62 8.53 2.95
CA GLY A 54 12.47 7.42 3.38
C GLY A 54 13.06 6.59 2.22
N GLU A 55 12.94 7.06 0.97
CA GLU A 55 13.45 6.39 -0.24
C GLU A 55 12.88 4.98 -0.48
N GLN A 56 11.70 4.67 0.07
CA GLN A 56 11.03 3.38 -0.05
C GLN A 56 9.59 3.53 -0.58
N PRO A 57 9.40 4.05 -1.81
CA PRO A 57 8.06 4.24 -2.39
C PRO A 57 7.27 2.93 -2.54
N HIS A 58 7.95 1.79 -2.67
CA HIS A 58 7.33 0.46 -2.71
C HIS A 58 6.42 0.18 -1.50
N ARG A 59 6.78 0.67 -0.30
CA ARG A 59 5.91 0.52 0.89
C ARG A 59 4.57 1.24 0.72
N ALA A 60 4.57 2.41 0.08
CA ALA A 60 3.33 3.12 -0.23
C ALA A 60 2.46 2.33 -1.23
N VAL A 61 3.07 1.75 -2.27
CA VAL A 61 2.39 0.90 -3.26
C VAL A 61 1.76 -0.30 -2.58
N THR A 62 2.50 -0.99 -1.70
CA THR A 62 2.00 -2.14 -0.95
C THR A 62 0.85 -1.75 -0.04
N MET A 63 1.01 -0.70 0.77
CA MET A 63 -0.03 -0.17 1.66
C MET A 63 -1.32 0.15 0.89
N TYR A 64 -1.23 0.90 -0.21
CA TYR A 64 -2.42 1.25 -1.02
C TYR A 64 -3.04 0.03 -1.71
N SER A 65 -2.24 -0.92 -2.17
CA SER A 65 -2.74 -2.17 -2.78
C SER A 65 -3.48 -3.05 -1.77
N ASP A 66 -3.02 -3.09 -0.52
CA ASP A 66 -3.67 -3.82 0.57
C ASP A 66 -5.01 -3.19 0.95
N LEU A 67 -5.07 -1.86 0.90
CA LEU A 67 -6.31 -1.07 1.09
C LEU A 67 -7.23 -1.04 -0.14
N ARG A 68 -6.88 -1.76 -1.21
CA ARG A 68 -7.62 -1.79 -2.49
C ARG A 68 -7.70 -0.44 -3.20
N MET A 69 -6.86 0.52 -2.82
CA MET A 69 -6.72 1.82 -3.46
C MET A 69 -5.68 1.72 -4.59
N PHE A 70 -5.99 0.92 -5.61
CA PHE A 70 -5.05 0.62 -6.70
C PHE A 70 -4.65 1.85 -7.53
N ASP A 71 -5.56 2.81 -7.71
CA ASP A 71 -5.28 4.04 -8.45
C ASP A 71 -4.22 4.88 -7.73
N LEU A 72 -4.32 5.00 -6.40
CA LEU A 72 -3.31 5.68 -5.58
C LEU A 72 -2.01 4.91 -5.56
N ALA A 73 -2.05 3.57 -5.47
CA ALA A 73 -0.83 2.75 -5.51
C ALA A 73 -0.04 2.97 -6.82
N GLN A 74 -0.73 3.12 -7.95
CA GLN A 74 -0.11 3.35 -9.26
C GLN A 74 0.66 4.67 -9.34
N GLU A 75 0.23 5.71 -8.61
CA GLU A 75 0.93 7.01 -8.55
C GLU A 75 2.34 6.90 -7.92
N TYR A 76 2.56 5.92 -7.05
CA TYR A 76 3.84 5.72 -6.35
C TYR A 76 4.74 4.68 -7.03
N LEU A 77 4.34 4.13 -8.17
CA LEU A 77 5.20 3.27 -8.99
C LEU A 77 6.30 4.11 -9.65
N GLY A 78 7.50 4.09 -9.04
CA GLY A 78 8.68 4.74 -9.59
C GLY A 78 9.01 4.22 -10.99
N ALA A 79 9.53 5.08 -11.86
CA ALA A 79 9.81 4.76 -13.26
C ALA A 79 10.74 3.53 -13.44
N GLU A 80 11.64 3.26 -12.48
CA GLU A 80 12.55 2.12 -12.47
C GLU A 80 11.94 0.82 -11.90
N SER A 81 11.05 0.90 -10.91
CA SER A 81 10.39 -0.28 -10.31
C SER A 81 9.09 -0.69 -11.00
N LYS A 82 8.70 0.02 -12.07
CA LYS A 82 7.44 -0.19 -12.81
C LYS A 82 7.17 -1.66 -13.11
N ASN A 83 8.14 -2.45 -13.59
CA ASN A 83 7.82 -3.80 -14.06
C ASN A 83 7.44 -4.80 -12.96
N VAL A 84 8.11 -4.78 -11.80
CA VAL A 84 7.85 -5.76 -10.72
C VAL A 84 6.63 -5.35 -9.91
N ASP A 85 6.58 -4.09 -9.49
CA ASP A 85 5.51 -3.59 -8.62
C ASP A 85 4.18 -3.47 -9.38
N GLN A 86 4.19 -3.15 -10.68
CA GLN A 86 2.99 -3.16 -11.52
C GLN A 86 2.44 -4.57 -11.71
N LYS A 87 3.31 -5.57 -11.91
CA LYS A 87 2.87 -6.97 -12.03
C LYS A 87 2.24 -7.47 -10.74
N LEU A 88 2.82 -7.13 -9.59
CA LEU A 88 2.26 -7.46 -8.28
C LEU A 88 0.92 -6.76 -8.04
N LEU A 89 0.80 -5.50 -8.41
CA LEU A 89 -0.43 -4.71 -8.29
C LEU A 89 -1.54 -5.27 -9.18
N LEU A 90 -1.22 -5.67 -10.41
CA LEU A 90 -2.16 -6.32 -11.32
C LEU A 90 -2.64 -7.67 -10.78
N LYS A 91 -1.73 -8.47 -10.20
CA LYS A 91 -2.06 -9.75 -9.56
C LYS A 91 -3.01 -9.54 -8.39
N LYS A 92 -2.72 -8.60 -7.49
CA LYS A 92 -3.61 -8.26 -6.35
C LYS A 92 -4.97 -7.72 -6.81
N LYS A 93 -5.02 -6.96 -7.90
CA LYS A 93 -6.26 -6.48 -8.50
C LYS A 93 -7.11 -7.64 -9.07
N ALA A 94 -6.47 -8.61 -9.73
CA ALA A 94 -7.13 -9.80 -10.24
C ALA A 94 -7.65 -10.71 -9.10
N GLU A 95 -6.81 -10.99 -8.10
CA GLU A 95 -7.19 -11.77 -6.90
C GLU A 95 -8.37 -11.12 -6.15
N TRP A 96 -8.37 -9.79 -6.07
CA TRP A 96 -9.49 -9.06 -5.47
C TRP A 96 -10.75 -9.10 -6.32
N ALA A 97 -10.64 -8.96 -7.65
CA ALA A 97 -11.78 -9.09 -8.55
C ALA A 97 -12.40 -10.50 -8.49
N GLU A 98 -11.59 -11.55 -8.36
CA GLU A 98 -12.06 -12.92 -8.12
C GLU A 98 -12.77 -13.06 -6.77
N TYR A 99 -12.23 -12.48 -5.70
CA TYR A 99 -12.81 -12.54 -4.36
C TYR A 99 -14.12 -11.74 -4.21
N ILE A 100 -14.26 -10.65 -4.96
CA ILE A 100 -15.44 -9.75 -4.93
C ILE A 100 -16.56 -10.26 -5.86
N ASN A 101 -16.30 -11.29 -6.67
CA ASN A 101 -17.11 -11.55 -7.83
C ASN A 101 -18.50 -12.10 -7.48
N GLU A 102 -19.51 -11.23 -7.61
CA GLU A 102 -20.63 -11.55 -8.50
C GLU A 102 -20.09 -12.32 -9.71
N PRO A 103 -20.37 -13.63 -9.87
CA PRO A 103 -19.65 -14.57 -10.73
C PRO A 103 -19.46 -14.14 -12.21
N LYS A 104 -20.22 -13.15 -12.67
CA LYS A 104 -20.25 -12.66 -14.05
C LYS A 104 -18.99 -11.90 -14.48
N THR A 105 -18.37 -11.07 -13.64
CA THR A 105 -17.25 -10.22 -14.12
C THR A 105 -15.94 -11.01 -14.25
N ALA A 106 -15.61 -11.91 -13.32
CA ALA A 106 -14.50 -12.84 -13.49
C ALA A 106 -14.71 -13.80 -14.66
N ALA A 107 -15.93 -14.27 -14.93
CA ALA A 107 -16.20 -15.11 -16.10
C ALA A 107 -15.84 -14.40 -17.41
N ASP A 108 -16.21 -13.13 -17.59
CA ASP A 108 -15.84 -12.32 -18.77
C ASP A 108 -14.32 -12.06 -18.86
N MET A 109 -13.64 -11.83 -17.73
CA MET A 109 -12.20 -11.63 -17.69
C MET A 109 -11.42 -12.92 -18.00
N TYR A 110 -11.87 -14.07 -17.51
CA TYR A 110 -11.29 -15.38 -17.82
C TYR A 110 -11.54 -15.80 -19.29
N LEU A 111 -12.72 -15.47 -19.84
CA LEU A 111 -13.02 -15.66 -21.25
C LEU A 111 -12.08 -14.85 -22.15
N SER A 112 -11.80 -13.60 -21.77
CA SER A 112 -10.87 -12.71 -22.47
C SER A 112 -9.40 -13.17 -22.36
N ALA A 113 -9.07 -13.91 -21.30
CA ALA A 113 -7.76 -14.49 -21.07
C ALA A 113 -7.54 -15.84 -21.78
N GLY A 114 -8.57 -16.40 -22.45
CA GLY A 114 -8.49 -17.69 -23.15
C GLY A 114 -8.52 -18.92 -22.24
N GLU A 115 -8.74 -18.72 -20.94
CA GLU A 115 -8.79 -19.77 -19.92
C GLU A 115 -10.22 -20.30 -19.78
N ILE A 116 -10.70 -21.00 -20.81
CA ILE A 116 -12.09 -21.49 -20.90
C ILE A 116 -12.42 -22.52 -19.80
N VAL A 117 -11.43 -23.29 -19.33
CA VAL A 117 -11.64 -24.34 -18.32
C VAL A 117 -12.11 -23.75 -16.99
N LYS A 118 -11.55 -22.60 -16.59
CA LYS A 118 -11.97 -21.90 -15.37
C LYS A 118 -13.33 -21.22 -15.48
N VAL A 119 -13.78 -20.91 -16.70
CA VAL A 119 -15.13 -20.36 -16.93
C VAL A 119 -16.22 -21.39 -16.62
N ILE A 120 -15.98 -22.67 -16.94
CA ILE A 120 -16.92 -23.76 -16.68
C ILE A 120 -17.09 -24.01 -15.17
N GLU A 121 -16.05 -23.77 -14.38
CA GLU A 121 -16.06 -23.99 -12.94
C GLU A 121 -16.78 -22.87 -12.16
N ILE A 122 -16.96 -21.70 -12.78
CA ILE A 122 -17.65 -20.53 -12.22
C ILE A 122 -19.18 -20.56 -12.50
N TYR A 123 -19.63 -21.30 -13.51
CA TYR A 123 -21.05 -21.47 -13.89
C TYR A 123 -21.67 -22.71 -13.25
#